data_AF-A0AAP2DNB1-F1
#
_entry.id   AF-A0AAP2DNB1-F1
#
_cell.length_a   1.000
_cell.length_b   1.000
_cell.length_c   1.000
_cell.angle_alpha   90.00
_cell.angle_beta   90.00
_cell.angle_gamma   90.00
#
_symmetry.space_group_name_H-M   'P 1'
#
loop_
_entity.id
_entity.type
_entity.pdbx_description
1 polymer ?
#
loop_
_entity_poly.entity_id
_entity_poly.type
_entity_poly.pdbx_seq_one_letter_code
_entity_poly.pdbx_strand_id
1 'polypeptide(L)'
;MTAEIETTPAPFVFLIVMLVIMLVTSYVERFRLKRKLRSHEKRLKAFMQNISLVVMELDCAGHVTYINEFGARLLGYTPEALVGLSWFENFLLAPDISLTRKLYTEILNGKLHTYTFKTVVRCRDGAELSVSWLNFAIQEADGEIQSMMSIGRDVSGEESIARLVAQLQQELEKEKITATEPVQFELDNNVIGKSEAFMYALQRAMQVATTHAPVLLEGETGVGKEVFANLIHQNSLRRSTPFIKVNCGALPKDLIEDELFGHEKGAFTSALQARKGRFELADGGTLFLDEIGELPIDMQPKLLRVLQNGEFERLGGQKTLKVDVRVLAATNRNLAEEVSNGNFREDLYYRLNVFPITIPALRNRKEDLTDLINHFITNKCREYNKSIEQLSRADLQRLIDYPWPGNIRELKNVIERAVITSEGRQIRFDWWQQGGKETANADQTLERIEKDHILSVMTRCHWKINGENGAAETLNMHPNTLRSKMKRLGITRPQHRNGSGETTE
;
A
#
# COMPACT_ATOMS: atom_id res chain seq x y z
N MET A 1 29.63 34.90 -102.16
CA MET A 1 30.44 35.31 -100.99
C MET A 1 29.53 36.12 -100.10
N THR A 2 28.86 35.47 -99.15
CA THR A 2 29.29 35.34 -97.73
C THR A 2 29.14 36.65 -96.97
N ALA A 3 28.08 36.74 -96.17
CA ALA A 3 28.15 37.02 -94.73
C ALA A 3 26.72 37.12 -94.18
N GLU A 4 26.18 35.99 -93.74
CA GLU A 4 25.15 36.00 -92.69
C GLU A 4 25.82 36.53 -91.42
N ILE A 5 25.35 37.68 -90.94
CA ILE A 5 25.64 38.12 -89.58
C ILE A 5 24.60 37.44 -88.70
N GLU A 6 24.94 36.24 -88.24
CA GLU A 6 24.40 35.67 -87.01
C GLU A 6 24.73 36.62 -85.86
N THR A 7 23.73 37.30 -85.33
CA THR A 7 23.77 37.83 -83.97
C THR A 7 22.67 37.12 -83.18
N THR A 8 23.02 35.96 -82.65
CA THR A 8 22.27 35.30 -81.58
C THR A 8 22.57 36.01 -80.26
N PRO A 9 21.60 36.65 -79.59
CA PRO A 9 21.77 37.06 -78.19
C PRO A 9 21.46 35.88 -77.24
N ALA A 10 21.41 34.65 -77.76
CA ALA A 10 20.91 33.47 -77.06
C ALA A 10 21.64 33.16 -75.73
N PRO A 11 22.99 33.17 -75.64
CA PRO A 11 23.65 32.83 -74.37
C PRO A 11 23.51 33.94 -73.31
N PHE A 12 23.50 35.22 -73.73
CA PHE A 12 23.38 36.35 -72.80
C PHE A 12 21.94 36.50 -72.27
N VAL A 13 20.95 36.33 -73.14
CA VAL A 13 19.53 36.31 -72.75
C VAL A 13 19.24 35.11 -71.84
N PHE A 14 19.82 33.93 -72.11
CA PHE A 14 19.66 32.77 -71.26
C PHE A 14 20.28 32.95 -69.87
N LEU A 15 21.47 33.57 -69.78
CA LEU A 15 22.12 33.91 -68.51
C LEU A 15 21.27 34.90 -67.69
N ILE A 16 20.73 35.94 -68.33
CA ILE A 16 19.85 36.93 -67.68
C ILE A 16 18.56 36.27 -67.18
N VAL A 17 17.94 35.40 -67.98
CA VAL A 17 16.73 34.66 -67.59
C VAL A 17 17.00 33.72 -66.41
N MET A 18 18.12 32.99 -66.41
CA MET A 18 18.54 32.15 -65.27
C MET A 18 18.78 32.98 -64.01
N LEU A 19 19.42 34.15 -64.12
CA LEU A 19 19.72 35.03 -62.99
C LEU A 19 18.42 35.65 -62.42
N VAL A 20 17.48 36.02 -63.28
CA VAL A 20 16.14 36.48 -62.88
C VAL A 20 15.36 35.35 -62.20
N ILE A 21 15.38 34.13 -62.74
CA ILE A 21 14.73 32.97 -62.11
C ILE A 21 15.35 32.70 -60.73
N MET A 22 16.68 32.72 -60.59
CA MET A 22 17.37 32.55 -59.30
C MET A 22 17.04 33.66 -58.30
N LEU A 23 16.96 34.92 -58.74
CA LEU A 23 16.56 36.03 -57.88
C LEU A 23 15.10 35.92 -57.44
N VAL A 24 14.22 35.53 -58.35
CA VAL A 24 12.79 35.32 -58.06
C VAL A 24 12.60 34.14 -57.12
N THR A 25 13.28 33.01 -57.34
CA THR A 25 13.21 31.86 -56.41
C THR A 25 13.79 32.21 -55.05
N SER A 26 14.95 32.88 -54.98
CA SER A 26 15.53 33.36 -53.72
C SER A 26 14.61 34.34 -52.99
N TYR A 27 13.97 35.26 -53.72
CA TYR A 27 13.03 36.22 -53.15
C TYR A 27 11.76 35.54 -52.66
N VAL A 28 11.21 34.60 -53.41
CA VAL A 28 10.03 33.80 -53.03
C VAL A 28 10.33 32.92 -51.81
N GLU A 29 11.51 32.31 -51.74
CA GLU A 29 11.95 31.56 -50.56
C GLU A 29 12.11 32.45 -49.33
N ARG A 30 12.79 33.60 -49.46
CA ARG A 30 12.90 34.59 -48.39
C ARG A 30 11.52 35.08 -47.94
N PHE A 31 10.59 35.30 -48.87
CA PHE A 31 9.22 35.71 -48.56
C PHE A 31 8.44 34.61 -47.84
N ARG A 32 8.56 33.34 -48.28
CA ARG A 32 7.95 32.18 -47.62
C ARG A 32 8.50 31.97 -46.20
N LEU A 33 9.82 32.09 -46.03
CA LEU A 33 10.49 32.03 -44.73
C LEU A 33 10.02 33.15 -43.80
N LYS A 34 10.00 34.40 -44.26
CA LYS A 34 9.47 35.54 -43.49
C LYS A 34 8.00 35.35 -43.10
N ARG A 35 7.18 34.79 -43.98
CA ARG A 35 5.76 34.52 -43.70
C ARG A 35 5.60 33.38 -42.69
N LYS A 36 6.37 32.30 -42.80
CA LYS A 36 6.40 31.21 -41.81
C LYS A 36 6.85 31.72 -40.45
N LEU A 37 7.93 32.50 -40.39
CA LEU A 37 8.44 33.11 -39.16
C LEU A 37 7.37 33.96 -38.48
N ARG A 38 6.74 34.90 -39.21
CA ARG A 38 5.63 35.71 -38.69
C ARG A 38 4.46 34.87 -38.18
N SER A 39 4.16 33.75 -38.84
CA SER A 39 3.09 32.85 -38.40
C SER A 39 3.46 32.10 -37.12
N HIS A 40 4.71 31.65 -36.98
CA HIS A 40 5.22 31.01 -35.77
C HIS A 40 5.31 31.99 -34.61
N GLU A 41 5.84 33.20 -34.82
CA GLU A 41 5.88 34.29 -33.85
C GLU A 41 4.48 34.64 -33.34
N LYS A 42 3.50 34.80 -34.24
CA LYS A 42 2.10 35.04 -33.85
C LYS A 42 1.54 33.91 -32.99
N ARG A 43 1.84 32.65 -33.34
CA ARG A 43 1.35 31.49 -32.60
C ARG A 43 1.99 31.38 -31.21
N LEU A 44 3.30 31.64 -31.12
CA LEU A 44 4.02 31.69 -29.85
C LEU A 44 3.50 32.84 -28.98
N LYS A 45 3.31 34.03 -29.55
CA LYS A 45 2.73 35.17 -28.82
C LYS A 45 1.33 34.85 -28.28
N ALA A 46 0.47 34.25 -29.10
CA ALA A 46 -0.86 33.83 -28.67
C ALA A 46 -0.82 32.75 -27.57
N PHE A 47 0.13 31.80 -27.66
CA PHE A 47 0.33 30.79 -26.61
C PHE A 47 0.77 31.43 -25.29
N MET A 48 1.77 32.31 -25.32
CA MET A 48 2.29 33.01 -24.14
C MET A 48 1.25 33.93 -23.49
N GLN A 49 0.31 34.47 -24.26
CA GLN A 49 -0.79 35.30 -23.76
C GLN A 49 -1.90 34.49 -23.07
N ASN A 50 -2.14 33.24 -23.49
CA ASN A 50 -3.28 32.43 -23.01
C ASN A 50 -2.88 31.31 -22.03
N ILE A 51 -1.58 31.16 -21.74
CA ILE A 51 -1.13 30.19 -20.73
C ILE A 51 -1.50 30.68 -19.33
N SER A 52 -2.03 29.79 -18.49
CA SER A 52 -2.34 30.07 -17.09
C SER A 52 -1.08 30.08 -16.20
N LEU A 53 0.00 30.65 -16.71
CA LEU A 53 1.27 30.85 -16.02
C LEU A 53 1.67 32.30 -16.20
N VAL A 54 2.24 32.90 -15.15
CA VAL A 54 2.88 34.21 -15.25
C VAL A 54 4.13 34.01 -16.08
N VAL A 55 4.30 34.79 -17.15
CA VAL A 55 5.56 34.83 -17.90
C VAL A 55 6.03 36.26 -17.91
N MET A 56 7.22 36.49 -17.38
CA MET A 56 7.82 37.80 -17.24
C MET A 56 9.28 37.75 -17.70
N GLU A 57 9.74 38.86 -18.25
CA GLU A 57 11.14 39.09 -18.57
C GLU A 57 11.65 40.27 -17.74
N LEU A 58 12.85 40.13 -17.19
CA LEU A 58 13.54 41.16 -16.41
C LEU A 58 14.87 41.51 -17.07
N ASP A 59 15.19 42.80 -17.16
CA ASP A 59 16.54 43.26 -17.51
C ASP A 59 17.56 42.94 -16.42
N CYS A 60 18.85 43.06 -16.71
CA CYS A 60 19.94 42.77 -15.76
C CYS A 60 19.91 43.60 -14.46
N ALA A 61 19.14 44.70 -14.41
CA ALA A 61 18.94 45.50 -13.22
C ALA A 61 17.69 45.09 -12.42
N GLY A 62 16.88 44.16 -12.93
CA GLY A 62 15.67 43.65 -12.28
C GLY A 62 14.39 44.40 -12.65
N HIS A 63 14.40 45.21 -13.71
CA HIS A 63 13.19 45.89 -14.17
C HIS A 63 12.41 45.01 -15.15
N VAL A 64 11.09 45.05 -15.06
CA VAL A 64 10.21 44.30 -15.94
C VAL A 64 10.31 44.85 -17.36
N THR A 65 10.76 44.04 -18.31
CA THR A 65 10.79 44.39 -19.74
C THR A 65 9.59 43.83 -20.49
N TYR A 66 9.05 42.71 -20.03
CA TYR A 66 7.86 42.08 -20.58
C TYR A 66 7.09 41.32 -19.49
N ILE A 67 5.77 41.29 -19.59
CA ILE A 67 4.91 40.38 -18.83
C ILE A 67 3.69 40.01 -19.66
N ASN A 68 3.23 38.76 -19.58
CA ASN A 68 2.04 38.31 -20.28
C ASN A 68 0.75 38.84 -19.63
N GLU A 69 -0.35 38.88 -20.40
CA GLU A 69 -1.64 39.38 -19.92
C GLU A 69 -2.18 38.63 -18.71
N PHE A 70 -1.98 37.30 -18.68
CA PHE A 70 -2.37 36.49 -17.53
C PHE A 70 -1.66 36.95 -16.25
N GLY A 71 -0.33 37.15 -16.30
CA GLY A 71 0.46 37.62 -15.17
C GLY A 71 0.08 39.02 -14.71
N ALA A 72 -0.10 39.95 -15.64
CA ALA A 72 -0.55 41.30 -15.31
C ALA A 72 -1.93 41.30 -14.63
N ARG A 73 -2.88 40.54 -15.18
CA ARG A 73 -4.24 40.39 -14.61
C ARG A 73 -4.21 39.78 -13.21
N LEU A 74 -3.39 38.75 -13.01
CA LEU A 74 -3.23 38.08 -11.72
C LEU A 74 -2.71 39.05 -10.64
N LEU A 75 -1.81 39.96 -11.01
CA LEU A 75 -1.25 40.98 -10.11
C LEU A 75 -2.16 42.22 -9.95
N GLY A 76 -3.23 42.33 -10.74
CA GLY A 76 -4.15 43.49 -10.72
C GLY A 76 -3.66 44.70 -11.53
N TYR A 77 -2.76 44.51 -12.49
CA TYR A 77 -2.19 45.56 -13.34
C TYR A 77 -2.45 45.33 -14.83
N THR A 78 -2.21 46.34 -15.66
CA THR A 78 -2.04 46.17 -17.11
C THR A 78 -0.57 45.92 -17.42
N PRO A 79 -0.22 45.16 -18.48
CA PRO A 79 1.17 44.90 -18.83
C PRO A 79 2.00 46.18 -18.98
N GLU A 80 1.44 47.21 -19.60
CA GLU A 80 2.12 48.49 -19.87
C GLU A 80 2.45 49.26 -18.58
N ALA A 81 1.67 49.07 -17.51
CA ALA A 81 1.91 49.72 -16.23
C ALA A 81 3.04 49.04 -15.44
N LEU A 82 3.38 47.80 -15.78
CA LEU A 82 4.41 47.02 -15.10
C LEU A 82 5.80 47.20 -15.73
N VAL A 83 5.85 47.45 -17.04
CA VAL A 83 7.12 47.62 -17.76
C VAL A 83 7.91 48.81 -17.20
N GLY A 84 9.18 48.58 -16.90
CA GLY A 84 10.11 49.55 -16.32
C GLY A 84 10.10 49.63 -14.80
N LEU A 85 9.17 48.98 -14.11
CA LEU A 85 9.18 48.91 -12.64
C LEU A 85 10.21 47.89 -12.15
N SER A 86 10.87 48.20 -11.03
CA SER A 86 11.75 47.27 -10.33
C SER A 86 10.92 46.16 -9.69
N TRP A 87 11.15 44.91 -10.11
CA TRP A 87 10.43 43.75 -9.59
C TRP A 87 10.67 43.57 -8.09
N PHE A 88 11.92 43.72 -7.66
CA PHE A 88 12.33 43.49 -6.28
C PHE A 88 11.73 44.50 -5.29
N GLU A 89 11.52 45.74 -5.72
CA GLU A 89 11.09 46.83 -4.83
C GLU A 89 9.58 46.99 -4.77
N ASN A 90 8.89 46.71 -5.88
CA ASN A 90 7.46 46.97 -6.00
C ASN A 90 6.58 45.74 -5.70
N PHE A 91 7.13 44.52 -5.85
CA PHE A 91 6.32 43.30 -5.82
C PHE A 91 6.73 42.29 -4.76
N LEU A 92 7.99 42.30 -4.30
CA LEU A 92 8.47 41.35 -3.28
C LEU A 92 8.37 41.92 -1.86
N LEU A 93 8.19 41.02 -0.90
CA LEU A 93 8.15 41.34 0.53
C LEU A 93 9.45 40.92 1.23
N ALA A 94 9.77 41.54 2.36
CA ALA A 94 10.85 41.05 3.22
C ALA A 94 10.40 39.75 3.93
N PRO A 95 11.23 38.70 4.03
CA PRO A 95 12.67 38.63 3.73
C PRO A 95 13.05 38.26 2.28
N ASP A 96 12.07 37.93 1.42
CA ASP A 96 12.27 37.36 0.08
C ASP A 96 13.12 38.26 -0.82
N ILE A 97 13.03 39.59 -0.69
CA ILE A 97 13.83 40.58 -1.46
C ILE A 97 15.33 40.23 -1.45
N SER A 98 15.89 39.93 -0.27
CA SER A 98 17.32 39.68 -0.10
C SER A 98 17.78 38.38 -0.76
N LEU A 99 16.97 37.34 -0.64
CA LEU A 99 17.21 36.02 -1.19
C LEU A 99 17.07 36.02 -2.72
N THR A 100 15.99 36.63 -3.23
CA THR A 100 15.71 36.74 -4.66
C THR A 100 16.79 37.55 -5.37
N ARG A 101 17.25 38.67 -4.79
CA ARG A 101 18.34 39.48 -5.36
C ARG A 101 19.67 38.71 -5.42
N LYS A 102 19.98 37.93 -4.39
CA LYS A 102 21.19 37.08 -4.38
C LYS A 102 21.14 36.03 -5.47
N LEU A 103 20.04 35.29 -5.57
CA LEU A 103 19.86 34.25 -6.58
C LEU A 103 19.89 34.85 -8.00
N TYR A 104 19.25 35.99 -8.20
CA TYR A 104 19.28 36.73 -9.45
C TYR A 104 20.72 37.08 -9.88
N THR A 105 21.53 37.59 -8.94
CA THR A 105 22.95 37.92 -9.18
C THR A 105 23.79 36.68 -9.50
N GLU A 106 23.52 35.53 -8.88
CA GLU A 106 24.28 34.29 -9.14
C GLU A 106 24.07 33.76 -10.56
N ILE A 107 22.89 33.97 -11.15
CA ILE A 107 22.60 33.55 -12.54
C ILE A 107 23.23 34.49 -13.54
N LEU A 108 23.17 35.81 -13.31
CA LEU A 108 23.88 36.78 -14.13
C LEU A 108 25.39 36.51 -14.17
N ASN A 109 25.93 35.95 -13.08
CA ASN A 109 27.34 35.53 -13.02
C ASN A 109 27.60 34.12 -13.60
N GLY A 110 26.59 33.48 -14.21
CA GLY A 110 26.71 32.15 -14.84
C GLY A 110 26.90 30.99 -13.86
N LYS A 111 26.66 31.18 -12.56
CA LYS A 111 26.85 30.13 -11.53
C LYS A 111 25.66 29.20 -11.37
N LEU A 112 24.47 29.62 -11.79
CA LEU A 112 23.24 28.82 -11.80
C LEU A 112 22.59 28.88 -13.18
N HIS A 113 22.22 27.72 -13.73
CA HIS A 113 21.56 27.63 -15.04
C HIS A 113 20.03 27.70 -14.95
N THR A 114 19.44 27.16 -13.88
CA THR A 114 17.99 27.17 -13.64
C THR A 114 17.75 26.84 -12.17
N TYR A 115 16.77 27.48 -11.55
CA TYR A 115 16.37 27.19 -10.18
C TYR A 115 14.89 27.50 -9.98
N THR A 116 14.27 26.70 -9.11
CA THR A 116 12.89 26.89 -8.68
C THR A 116 12.90 27.47 -7.27
N PHE A 117 12.20 28.58 -7.06
CA PHE A 117 12.04 29.15 -5.73
C PHE A 117 10.66 29.77 -5.59
N LYS A 118 10.20 29.86 -4.34
CA LYS A 118 8.89 30.41 -4.01
C LYS A 118 9.08 31.80 -3.41
N THR A 119 8.20 32.72 -3.76
CA THR A 119 8.13 34.06 -3.16
C THR A 119 6.70 34.46 -2.94
N VAL A 120 6.48 35.29 -1.93
CA VAL A 120 5.22 36.02 -1.80
C VAL A 120 5.29 37.32 -2.59
N VAL A 121 4.33 37.49 -3.49
CA VAL A 121 4.19 38.66 -4.36
C VAL A 121 2.99 39.48 -3.91
N ARG A 122 3.18 40.79 -3.78
CA ARG A 122 2.10 41.73 -3.45
C ARG A 122 1.39 42.23 -4.72
N CYS A 123 0.08 42.07 -4.75
CA CYS A 123 -0.81 42.58 -5.79
C CYS A 123 -1.18 44.05 -5.58
N ARG A 124 -1.78 44.68 -6.60
CA ARG A 124 -2.21 46.09 -6.56
C ARG A 124 -3.22 46.40 -5.45
N ASP A 125 -4.12 45.46 -5.19
CA ASP A 125 -5.17 45.55 -4.17
C ASP A 125 -4.65 45.26 -2.76
N GLY A 126 -3.36 44.96 -2.62
CA GLY A 126 -2.73 44.58 -1.36
C GLY A 126 -2.84 43.09 -1.03
N ALA A 127 -3.46 42.27 -1.89
CA ALA A 127 -3.46 40.82 -1.72
C ALA A 127 -2.05 40.25 -1.87
N GLU A 128 -1.77 39.16 -1.17
CA GLU A 128 -0.49 38.45 -1.23
C GLU A 128 -0.68 37.11 -1.94
N LEU A 129 0.12 36.86 -2.97
CA LEU A 129 0.10 35.64 -3.75
C LEU A 129 1.40 34.86 -3.56
N SER A 130 1.29 33.59 -3.20
CA SER A 130 2.43 32.67 -3.19
C SER A 130 2.68 32.19 -4.62
N VAL A 131 3.81 32.58 -5.20
CA VAL A 131 4.18 32.22 -6.57
C VAL A 131 5.45 31.37 -6.57
N SER A 132 5.38 30.22 -7.24
CA SER A 132 6.54 29.36 -7.53
C SER A 132 7.13 29.75 -8.88
N TRP A 133 8.38 30.18 -8.88
CA TRP A 133 9.09 30.68 -10.05
C TRP A 133 10.07 29.67 -10.60
N LEU A 134 10.12 29.57 -11.92
CA LEU A 134 11.18 28.94 -12.69
C LEU A 134 11.87 30.02 -13.53
N ASN A 135 13.19 30.15 -13.43
CA ASN A 135 13.91 31.28 -14.01
C ASN A 135 15.10 30.78 -14.84
N PHE A 136 15.29 31.40 -16.00
CA PHE A 136 16.36 31.08 -16.94
C PHE A 136 16.90 32.35 -17.59
N ALA A 137 18.22 32.42 -17.72
CA ALA A 137 18.91 33.50 -18.41
C ALA A 137 18.72 33.38 -19.93
N ILE A 138 18.47 34.50 -20.59
CA ILE A 138 18.47 34.63 -22.03
C ILE A 138 19.85 35.15 -22.44
N GLN A 139 20.53 34.39 -23.32
CA GLN A 139 21.86 34.71 -23.82
C GLN A 139 21.80 35.15 -25.28
N GLU A 140 22.61 36.14 -25.63
CA GLU A 140 22.88 36.56 -27.02
C GLU A 140 23.80 35.55 -27.74
N ALA A 141 23.96 35.71 -29.06
CA ALA A 141 24.77 34.79 -29.87
C ALA A 141 26.28 34.81 -29.53
N ASP A 142 26.73 35.82 -28.79
CA ASP A 142 28.08 35.99 -28.25
C ASP A 142 28.26 35.39 -26.85
N GLY A 143 27.18 34.90 -26.23
CA GLY A 143 27.18 34.30 -24.89
C GLY A 143 26.95 35.27 -23.74
N GLU A 144 26.76 36.58 -24.00
CA GLU A 144 26.41 37.55 -22.96
C GLU A 144 24.95 37.39 -22.50
N ILE A 145 24.70 37.49 -21.19
CA ILE A 145 23.34 37.41 -20.63
C ILE A 145 22.66 38.77 -20.80
N GLN A 146 21.58 38.81 -21.58
CA GLN A 146 20.83 40.03 -21.90
C GLN A 146 19.67 40.28 -20.94
N SER A 147 18.99 39.21 -20.52
CA SER A 147 17.80 39.30 -19.68
C SER A 147 17.51 37.98 -18.98
N MET A 148 16.54 38.00 -18.07
CA MET A 148 16.05 36.82 -17.35
C MET A 148 14.59 36.60 -17.70
N MET A 149 14.24 35.40 -18.16
CA MET A 149 12.84 35.01 -18.26
C MET A 149 12.44 34.19 -17.03
N SER A 150 11.31 34.60 -16.45
CA SER A 150 10.75 34.08 -15.21
C SER A 150 9.34 33.57 -15.50
N ILE A 151 9.09 32.28 -15.22
CA ILE A 151 7.79 31.64 -15.34
C ILE A 151 7.26 31.35 -13.94
N GLY A 152 6.15 31.98 -13.56
CA GLY A 152 5.52 31.86 -12.26
C GLY A 152 4.23 31.06 -12.31
N ARG A 153 4.02 30.20 -11.30
CA ARG A 153 2.75 29.51 -11.03
C ARG A 153 2.22 29.93 -9.66
N ASP A 154 0.96 30.33 -9.61
CA ASP A 154 0.25 30.56 -8.35
C ASP A 154 0.05 29.24 -7.60
N VAL A 155 0.52 29.19 -6.36
CA VAL A 155 0.41 28.04 -5.44
C VAL A 155 -0.35 28.40 -4.16
N SER A 156 -0.99 29.58 -4.12
CA SER A 156 -1.70 30.08 -2.92
C SER A 156 -2.80 29.13 -2.44
N GLY A 157 -3.52 28.51 -3.39
CA GLY A 157 -4.55 27.51 -3.09
C GLY A 157 -3.97 26.22 -2.48
N GLU A 158 -2.86 25.73 -3.03
CA GLU A 158 -2.16 24.53 -2.53
C GLU A 158 -1.66 24.75 -1.09
N GLU A 159 -1.16 25.95 -0.79
CA GLU A 159 -0.72 26.31 0.55
C GLU A 159 -1.87 26.45 1.55
N SER A 160 -2.98 27.04 1.13
CA SER A 160 -4.16 27.18 1.97
C SER A 160 -4.71 25.80 2.36
N ILE A 161 -4.71 24.85 1.42
CA ILE A 161 -5.07 23.46 1.66
C ILE A 161 -4.06 22.79 2.60
N ALA A 162 -2.76 22.94 2.36
CA ALA A 162 -1.73 22.34 3.21
C ALA A 162 -1.79 22.85 4.66
N ARG A 163 -2.04 24.16 4.85
CA ARG A 163 -2.23 24.77 6.18
C ARG A 163 -3.49 24.25 6.87
N LEU A 164 -4.60 24.15 6.14
CA LEU A 164 -5.84 23.59 6.67
C LEU A 164 -5.67 22.13 7.09
N VAL A 165 -4.98 21.33 6.28
CA VAL A 165 -4.64 19.93 6.61
C VAL A 165 -3.79 19.86 7.87
N ALA A 166 -2.76 20.70 8.00
CA ALA A 166 -1.92 20.74 9.20
C ALA A 166 -2.69 21.19 10.45
N GLN A 167 -3.60 22.16 10.31
CA GLN A 167 -4.47 22.60 11.40
C GLN A 167 -5.43 21.49 11.84
N LEU A 168 -6.09 20.81 10.90
CA LEU A 168 -6.97 19.67 11.19
C LEU A 168 -6.21 18.52 11.85
N GLN A 169 -4.97 18.26 11.41
CA GLN A 169 -4.09 17.27 12.07
C GLN A 169 -3.77 17.68 13.50
N GLN A 170 -3.47 18.95 13.74
CA GLN A 170 -3.17 19.47 15.07
C GLN A 170 -4.40 19.49 15.98
N GLU A 171 -5.59 19.78 15.45
CA GLU A 171 -6.86 19.66 16.17
C GLU A 171 -7.15 18.20 16.52
N LEU A 172 -6.92 17.25 15.59
CA LEU A 172 -6.99 15.82 15.87
C LEU A 172 -6.01 15.39 16.96
N GLU A 173 -4.78 15.90 16.96
CA GLU A 173 -3.79 15.62 18.02
C GLU A 173 -4.21 16.20 19.37
N LYS A 174 -4.78 17.40 19.40
CA LYS A 174 -5.29 18.03 20.62
C LYS A 174 -6.54 17.32 21.16
N GLU A 175 -7.43 16.83 20.28
CA GLU A 175 -8.54 15.97 20.67
C GLU A 175 -8.05 14.63 21.25
N LYS A 176 -7.00 14.03 20.67
CA LYS A 176 -6.37 12.81 21.22
C LYS A 176 -5.78 13.04 22.62
N ILE A 177 -5.18 14.20 22.88
CA ILE A 177 -4.58 14.53 24.20
C ILE A 177 -5.66 14.85 25.25
N THR A 178 -6.84 15.32 24.84
CA THR A 178 -7.93 15.68 25.77
C THR A 178 -8.89 14.51 26.04
N ALA A 179 -8.96 13.52 25.14
CA ALA A 179 -9.82 12.33 25.29
C ALA A 179 -9.09 11.12 25.91
N THR A 180 -8.21 11.35 26.88
CA THR A 180 -7.62 10.26 27.69
C THR A 180 -8.19 10.30 29.11
N GLU A 181 -9.51 10.29 29.25
CA GLU A 181 -10.08 9.49 30.34
C GLU A 181 -10.16 8.06 29.81
N PRO A 182 -9.51 7.07 30.45
CA PRO A 182 -9.70 5.70 30.08
C PRO A 182 -11.17 5.38 30.36
N VAL A 183 -11.98 5.35 29.30
CA VAL A 183 -13.30 4.74 29.37
C VAL A 183 -13.03 3.28 29.76
N GLN A 184 -13.19 2.99 31.04
CA GLN A 184 -13.18 1.63 31.56
C GLN A 184 -14.45 0.97 31.01
N PHE A 185 -14.34 0.44 29.80
CA PHE A 185 -15.29 -0.54 29.33
C PHE A 185 -15.15 -1.76 30.25
N GLU A 186 -16.25 -2.26 30.81
CA GLU A 186 -16.29 -3.59 31.41
C GLU A 186 -16.03 -4.60 30.28
N LEU A 187 -14.75 -4.83 29.99
CA LEU A 187 -14.32 -5.79 29.00
C LEU A 187 -14.53 -7.18 29.59
N ASP A 188 -15.24 -8.02 28.85
CA ASP A 188 -15.25 -9.46 29.09
C ASP A 188 -13.80 -9.95 29.25
N ASN A 189 -13.57 -10.95 30.11
CA ASN A 189 -12.25 -11.57 30.36
C ASN A 189 -11.53 -12.12 29.10
N ASN A 190 -12.17 -12.04 27.93
CA ASN A 190 -11.69 -12.54 26.65
C ASN A 190 -11.01 -11.47 25.77
N VAL A 191 -11.02 -10.19 26.14
CA VAL A 191 -10.39 -9.10 25.35
C VAL A 191 -9.15 -8.59 26.07
N ILE A 192 -7.96 -8.86 25.51
CA ILE A 192 -6.67 -8.52 26.13
C ILE A 192 -5.82 -7.76 25.14
N GLY A 193 -5.41 -6.55 25.54
CA GLY A 193 -4.45 -5.72 24.84
C GLY A 193 -4.41 -4.31 25.41
N LYS A 194 -3.24 -3.70 25.35
CA LYS A 194 -2.92 -2.34 25.82
C LYS A 194 -2.20 -1.51 24.76
N SER A 195 -1.76 -2.13 23.66
CA SER A 195 -1.13 -1.43 22.55
C SER A 195 -2.06 -0.36 21.94
N GLU A 196 -1.49 0.77 21.54
CA GLU A 196 -2.24 1.92 21.01
C GLU A 196 -3.11 1.53 19.81
N ALA A 197 -2.56 0.76 18.86
CA ALA A 197 -3.28 0.30 17.68
C ALA A 197 -4.47 -0.61 18.03
N PHE A 198 -4.33 -1.45 19.05
CA PHE A 198 -5.42 -2.30 19.53
C PHE A 198 -6.49 -1.49 20.25
N MET A 199 -6.08 -0.58 21.14
CA MET A 199 -6.99 0.31 21.86
C MET A 199 -7.78 1.21 20.91
N TYR A 200 -7.15 1.69 19.85
CA TYR A 200 -7.83 2.45 18.80
C TYR A 200 -8.91 1.61 18.09
N ALA A 201 -8.59 0.38 17.68
CA ALA A 201 -9.57 -0.52 17.07
C ALA A 201 -10.73 -0.84 18.03
N LEU A 202 -10.41 -1.02 19.32
CA LEU A 202 -11.38 -1.29 20.39
C LEU A 202 -12.33 -0.11 20.60
N GLN A 203 -11.79 1.11 20.68
CA GLN A 203 -12.57 2.34 20.81
C GLN A 203 -13.52 2.53 19.62
N ARG A 204 -13.04 2.28 18.39
CA ARG A 204 -13.89 2.32 17.20
C ARG A 204 -15.00 1.27 17.22
N ALA A 205 -14.70 0.06 17.70
CA ALA A 205 -15.70 -0.99 17.88
C ALA A 205 -16.78 -0.57 18.90
N MET A 206 -16.38 0.05 20.01
CA MET A 206 -17.31 0.60 21.01
C MET A 206 -18.16 1.74 20.44
N GLN A 207 -17.54 2.65 19.69
CA GLN A 207 -18.23 3.78 19.08
C GLN A 207 -19.33 3.34 18.11
N VAL A 208 -19.06 2.35 17.26
CA VAL A 208 -20.04 1.86 16.30
C VAL A 208 -21.08 0.93 16.91
N ALA A 209 -20.81 0.34 18.08
CA ALA A 209 -21.70 -0.63 18.72
C ALA A 209 -23.11 -0.05 18.95
N THR A 210 -23.22 1.21 19.34
CA THR A 210 -24.49 1.92 19.61
C THR A 210 -25.29 2.28 18.36
N THR A 211 -24.75 2.05 17.16
CA THR A 211 -25.39 2.39 15.87
C THR A 211 -25.97 1.17 15.16
N HIS A 212 -26.74 1.40 14.10
CA HIS A 212 -27.22 0.35 13.18
C HIS A 212 -26.34 0.18 11.93
N ALA A 213 -25.23 0.92 11.83
CA ALA A 213 -24.39 0.90 10.65
C ALA A 213 -23.77 -0.50 10.43
N PRO A 214 -23.64 -0.93 9.15
CA PRO A 214 -22.80 -2.07 8.80
C PRO A 214 -21.35 -1.80 9.21
N VAL A 215 -20.67 -2.85 9.68
CA VAL A 215 -19.26 -2.78 10.09
C VAL A 215 -18.46 -3.77 9.27
N LEU A 216 -17.31 -3.32 8.75
CA LEU A 216 -16.35 -4.17 8.07
C LEU A 216 -15.11 -4.34 8.95
N LEU A 217 -14.88 -5.56 9.43
CA LEU A 217 -13.72 -5.94 10.22
C LEU A 217 -12.62 -6.47 9.30
N GLU A 218 -11.54 -5.72 9.18
CA GLU A 218 -10.40 -6.08 8.35
C GLU A 218 -9.25 -6.55 9.21
N GLY A 219 -8.48 -7.52 8.72
CA GLY A 219 -7.26 -7.95 9.38
C GLY A 219 -6.91 -9.39 9.04
N GLU A 220 -5.69 -9.79 9.37
CA GLU A 220 -5.19 -11.11 9.02
C GLU A 220 -6.01 -12.25 9.65
N THR A 221 -5.80 -13.46 9.13
CA THR A 221 -6.39 -14.66 9.71
C THR A 221 -5.85 -14.86 11.13
N GLY A 222 -6.75 -15.13 12.08
CA GLY A 222 -6.37 -15.42 13.47
C GLY A 222 -6.13 -14.20 14.38
N VAL A 223 -6.41 -12.96 13.95
CA VAL A 223 -6.29 -11.74 14.80
C VAL A 223 -7.42 -11.55 15.81
N GLY A 224 -8.48 -12.37 15.75
CA GLY A 224 -9.62 -12.28 16.67
C GLY A 224 -10.80 -11.44 16.17
N LYS A 225 -11.05 -11.37 14.84
CA LYS A 225 -12.19 -10.64 14.26
C LYS A 225 -13.55 -11.05 14.86
N GLU A 226 -13.73 -12.33 15.15
CA GLU A 226 -14.94 -12.82 15.82
C GLU A 226 -15.12 -12.23 17.23
N VAL A 227 -14.03 -12.03 17.98
CA VAL A 227 -14.08 -11.41 19.32
C VAL A 227 -14.59 -9.97 19.21
N PHE A 228 -14.10 -9.20 18.24
CA PHE A 228 -14.59 -7.86 17.94
C PHE A 228 -16.07 -7.86 17.54
N ALA A 229 -16.50 -8.82 16.72
CA ALA A 229 -17.91 -8.93 16.32
C ALA A 229 -18.84 -9.23 17.51
N ASN A 230 -18.45 -10.17 18.39
CA ASN A 230 -19.20 -10.44 19.63
C ASN A 230 -19.28 -9.17 20.50
N LEU A 231 -18.15 -8.50 20.67
CA LEU A 231 -18.03 -7.31 21.50
C LEU A 231 -18.92 -6.16 20.98
N ILE A 232 -18.95 -5.94 19.67
CA ILE A 232 -19.84 -4.96 19.02
C ILE A 232 -21.31 -5.32 19.27
N HIS A 233 -21.67 -6.59 19.13
CA HIS A 233 -23.04 -7.04 19.36
C HIS A 233 -23.48 -6.88 20.83
N GLN A 234 -22.66 -7.32 21.79
CA GLN A 234 -22.92 -7.22 23.23
C GLN A 234 -23.10 -5.77 23.72
N ASN A 235 -22.41 -4.82 23.09
CA ASN A 235 -22.50 -3.40 23.41
C ASN A 235 -23.48 -2.62 22.52
N SER A 236 -24.27 -3.32 21.70
CA SER A 236 -25.24 -2.70 20.82
C SER A 236 -26.64 -2.60 21.42
N LEU A 237 -27.50 -1.81 20.78
CA LEU A 237 -28.94 -1.78 21.04
C LEU A 237 -29.62 -3.15 20.81
N ARG A 238 -28.96 -4.06 20.08
CA ARG A 238 -29.42 -5.41 19.74
C ARG A 238 -28.80 -6.50 20.63
N ARG A 239 -28.13 -6.17 21.73
CA ARG A 239 -27.44 -7.15 22.60
C ARG A 239 -28.30 -8.30 23.16
N SER A 240 -29.62 -8.11 23.24
CA SER A 240 -30.57 -9.12 23.74
C SER A 240 -31.28 -9.89 22.62
N THR A 241 -30.85 -9.69 21.37
CA THR A 241 -31.44 -10.30 20.17
C THR A 241 -30.49 -11.36 19.59
N PRO A 242 -30.93 -12.19 18.61
CA PRO A 242 -30.08 -13.22 18.04
C PRO A 242 -28.78 -12.66 17.44
N PHE A 243 -27.66 -13.32 17.75
CA PHE A 243 -26.38 -13.12 17.08
C PHE A 243 -26.02 -14.37 16.27
N ILE A 244 -26.28 -14.32 14.96
CA ILE A 244 -26.06 -15.45 14.06
C ILE A 244 -24.72 -15.28 13.36
N LYS A 245 -23.90 -16.32 13.36
CA LYS A 245 -22.57 -16.34 12.71
C LYS A 245 -22.58 -17.27 11.51
N VAL A 246 -21.98 -16.82 10.42
CA VAL A 246 -21.80 -17.60 9.19
C VAL A 246 -20.37 -17.37 8.70
N ASN A 247 -19.65 -18.43 8.41
CA ASN A 247 -18.36 -18.36 7.73
C ASN A 247 -18.57 -18.68 6.25
N CYS A 248 -18.30 -17.71 5.38
CA CYS A 248 -18.49 -17.82 3.94
C CYS A 248 -17.44 -18.69 3.24
N GLY A 249 -16.24 -18.86 3.82
CA GLY A 249 -15.18 -19.71 3.29
C GLY A 249 -15.27 -21.18 3.70
N ALA A 250 -16.00 -21.50 4.78
CA ALA A 250 -16.13 -22.85 5.31
C ALA A 250 -17.14 -23.74 4.56
N LEU A 251 -18.05 -23.14 3.79
CA LEU A 251 -19.13 -23.85 3.11
C LEU A 251 -18.85 -23.98 1.60
N PRO A 252 -19.22 -25.12 0.98
CA PRO A 252 -19.24 -25.25 -0.47
C PRO A 252 -20.08 -24.14 -1.11
N LYS A 253 -19.67 -23.67 -2.28
CA LYS A 253 -20.34 -22.59 -3.02
C LYS A 253 -21.83 -22.89 -3.28
N ASP A 254 -22.17 -24.16 -3.47
CA ASP A 254 -23.55 -24.58 -3.75
C ASP A 254 -24.44 -24.58 -2.49
N LEU A 255 -23.84 -24.62 -1.29
CA LEU A 255 -24.56 -24.67 -0.01
C LEU A 255 -24.66 -23.30 0.68
N ILE A 256 -23.82 -22.33 0.31
CA ILE A 256 -23.84 -21.01 0.95
C ILE A 256 -25.17 -20.28 0.71
N GLU A 257 -25.77 -20.47 -0.48
CA GLU A 257 -27.07 -19.88 -0.79
C GLU A 257 -28.16 -20.44 0.13
N ASP A 258 -28.20 -21.77 0.26
CA ASP A 258 -29.18 -22.46 1.10
C ASP A 258 -29.01 -22.08 2.57
N GLU A 259 -27.77 -21.96 3.03
CA GLU A 259 -27.51 -21.57 4.39
C GLU A 259 -27.95 -20.12 4.63
N LEU A 260 -27.58 -19.16 3.76
CA LEU A 260 -27.91 -17.74 3.96
C LEU A 260 -29.41 -17.45 3.83
N PHE A 261 -30.05 -17.96 2.78
CA PHE A 261 -31.41 -17.57 2.40
C PHE A 261 -32.46 -18.65 2.68
N GLY A 262 -32.06 -19.92 2.83
CA GLY A 262 -32.97 -21.04 3.04
C GLY A 262 -33.71 -21.44 1.77
N HIS A 263 -34.45 -22.55 1.85
CA HIS A 263 -35.17 -23.12 0.72
C HIS A 263 -36.64 -23.40 1.03
N GLU A 264 -37.45 -23.37 -0.02
CA GLU A 264 -38.79 -23.94 -0.01
C GLU A 264 -38.78 -25.45 -0.28
N LYS A 265 -39.86 -26.12 0.13
CA LYS A 265 -40.03 -27.56 -0.14
C LYS A 265 -40.00 -27.80 -1.65
N GLY A 266 -39.14 -28.71 -2.10
CA GLY A 266 -38.99 -29.06 -3.52
C GLY A 266 -38.05 -28.15 -4.33
N ALA A 267 -37.28 -27.26 -3.68
CA ALA A 267 -36.30 -26.41 -4.37
C ALA A 267 -35.19 -27.22 -5.08
N PHE A 268 -34.83 -28.39 -4.56
CA PHE A 268 -33.91 -29.36 -5.15
C PHE A 268 -34.29 -30.78 -4.74
N THR A 269 -33.66 -31.80 -5.33
CA THR A 269 -34.07 -33.21 -5.21
C THR A 269 -34.09 -33.74 -3.76
N SER A 270 -33.25 -33.20 -2.88
CA SER A 270 -33.20 -33.53 -1.45
C SER A 270 -33.97 -32.56 -0.53
N ALA A 271 -34.65 -31.54 -1.06
CA ALA A 271 -35.42 -30.54 -0.30
C ALA A 271 -36.81 -31.07 0.13
N LEU A 272 -36.84 -32.05 1.03
CA LEU A 272 -38.08 -32.70 1.50
C LEU A 272 -38.99 -31.78 2.32
N GLN A 273 -38.42 -30.77 2.98
CA GLN A 273 -39.11 -29.79 3.82
C GLN A 273 -38.54 -28.39 3.54
N ALA A 274 -39.24 -27.34 3.93
CA ALA A 274 -38.69 -25.98 3.85
C ALA A 274 -37.74 -25.71 5.03
N ARG A 275 -36.66 -24.95 4.79
CA ARG A 275 -35.68 -24.58 5.82
C ARG A 275 -35.50 -23.06 5.84
N LYS A 276 -35.49 -22.48 7.04
CA LYS A 276 -35.19 -21.07 7.25
C LYS A 276 -33.70 -20.81 7.05
N GLY A 277 -33.36 -19.76 6.30
CA GLY A 277 -31.99 -19.28 6.13
C GLY A 277 -31.49 -18.47 7.33
N ARG A 278 -30.18 -18.19 7.33
CA ARG A 278 -29.51 -17.41 8.39
C ARG A 278 -30.02 -15.98 8.50
N PHE A 279 -30.43 -15.34 7.40
CA PHE A 279 -31.06 -14.02 7.44
C PHE A 279 -32.39 -14.03 8.20
N GLU A 280 -33.21 -15.06 7.99
CA GLU A 280 -34.49 -15.20 8.70
C GLU A 280 -34.28 -15.51 10.19
N LEU A 281 -33.28 -16.33 10.52
CA LEU A 281 -32.92 -16.63 11.90
C LEU A 281 -32.31 -15.43 12.64
N ALA A 282 -31.75 -14.47 11.91
CA ALA A 282 -31.15 -13.26 12.44
C ALA A 282 -32.11 -12.06 12.44
N ASP A 283 -33.38 -12.24 12.09
CA ASP A 283 -34.36 -11.16 12.01
C ASP A 283 -34.53 -10.43 13.36
N GLY A 284 -34.54 -9.10 13.31
CA GLY A 284 -34.46 -8.22 14.48
C GLY A 284 -33.10 -8.20 15.19
N GLY A 285 -32.15 -9.01 14.73
CA GLY A 285 -30.86 -9.27 15.37
C GLY A 285 -29.64 -8.82 14.58
N THR A 286 -28.54 -9.54 14.75
CA THR A 286 -27.26 -9.27 14.08
C THR A 286 -26.74 -10.52 13.38
N LEU A 287 -26.32 -10.37 12.12
CA LEU A 287 -25.66 -11.41 11.34
C LEU A 287 -24.18 -11.07 11.16
N PHE A 288 -23.31 -11.98 11.60
CA PHE A 288 -21.87 -11.91 11.39
C PHE A 288 -21.47 -12.79 10.20
N LEU A 289 -20.88 -12.18 9.18
CA LEU A 289 -20.38 -12.82 7.98
C LEU A 289 -18.84 -12.83 8.03
N ASP A 290 -18.26 -13.96 8.44
CA ASP A 290 -16.81 -14.16 8.43
C ASP A 290 -16.33 -14.59 7.04
N GLU A 291 -15.13 -14.15 6.67
CA GLU A 291 -14.51 -14.39 5.35
C GLU A 291 -15.41 -13.93 4.18
N ILE A 292 -16.02 -12.74 4.28
CA ILE A 292 -16.94 -12.21 3.25
C ILE A 292 -16.30 -12.10 1.85
N GLY A 293 -14.98 -11.96 1.77
CA GLY A 293 -14.23 -11.95 0.52
C GLY A 293 -14.23 -13.30 -0.23
N GLU A 294 -14.61 -14.39 0.43
CA GLU A 294 -14.78 -15.72 -0.20
C GLU A 294 -16.19 -15.91 -0.79
N LEU A 295 -17.10 -14.95 -0.61
CA LEU A 295 -18.48 -15.07 -1.07
C LEU A 295 -18.53 -15.13 -2.62
N PRO A 296 -19.15 -16.18 -3.21
CA PRO A 296 -19.25 -16.29 -4.66
C PRO A 296 -19.90 -15.06 -5.31
N ILE A 297 -19.39 -14.65 -6.47
CA ILE A 297 -19.85 -13.46 -7.20
C ILE A 297 -21.35 -13.47 -7.45
N ASP A 298 -21.93 -14.64 -7.73
CA ASP A 298 -23.36 -14.81 -8.02
C ASP A 298 -24.25 -14.56 -6.78
N MET A 299 -23.68 -14.67 -5.57
CA MET A 299 -24.39 -14.44 -4.30
C MET A 299 -24.34 -12.99 -3.84
N GLN A 300 -23.37 -12.23 -4.33
CA GLN A 300 -23.18 -10.83 -3.95
C GLN A 300 -24.39 -9.94 -4.30
N PRO A 301 -25.07 -10.07 -5.46
CA PRO A 301 -26.31 -9.33 -5.74
C PRO A 301 -27.45 -9.65 -4.76
N LYS A 302 -27.58 -10.92 -4.35
CA LYS A 302 -28.62 -11.34 -3.39
C LYS A 302 -28.35 -10.74 -2.02
N LEU A 303 -27.09 -10.79 -1.55
CA LEU A 303 -26.67 -10.13 -0.32
C LEU A 303 -26.92 -8.62 -0.38
N LEU A 304 -26.57 -7.98 -1.50
CA LEU A 304 -26.80 -6.55 -1.70
C LEU A 304 -28.28 -6.18 -1.58
N ARG A 305 -29.19 -6.97 -2.16
CA ARG A 305 -30.64 -6.75 -2.05
C ARG A 305 -31.11 -6.77 -0.60
N VAL A 306 -30.57 -7.66 0.22
CA VAL A 306 -30.90 -7.70 1.67
C VAL A 306 -30.34 -6.48 2.38
N LEU A 307 -29.10 -6.09 2.11
CA LEU A 307 -28.47 -4.93 2.75
C LEU A 307 -29.13 -3.60 2.36
N GLN A 308 -29.70 -3.50 1.17
CA GLN A 308 -30.35 -2.29 0.67
C GLN A 308 -31.80 -2.18 1.12
N ASN A 309 -32.59 -3.25 0.92
CA ASN A 309 -34.04 -3.22 1.04
C ASN A 309 -34.57 -4.04 2.22
N GLY A 310 -33.72 -4.83 2.89
CA GLY A 310 -34.15 -5.80 3.89
C GLY A 310 -34.97 -6.94 3.29
N GLU A 311 -34.82 -7.21 1.99
CA GLU A 311 -35.67 -8.15 1.25
C GLU A 311 -34.86 -9.28 0.62
N PHE A 312 -35.38 -10.51 0.68
CA PHE A 312 -34.85 -11.66 -0.06
C PHE A 312 -35.93 -12.69 -0.40
N GLU A 313 -35.58 -13.66 -1.23
CA GLU A 313 -36.43 -14.81 -1.59
C GLU A 313 -35.70 -16.10 -1.21
N ARG A 314 -36.44 -17.11 -0.75
CA ARG A 314 -35.89 -18.45 -0.51
C ARG A 314 -35.60 -19.14 -1.85
N LEU A 315 -34.64 -20.06 -1.85
CA LEU A 315 -34.41 -20.93 -3.00
C LEU A 315 -35.70 -21.67 -3.42
N GLY A 316 -36.02 -21.61 -4.71
CA GLY A 316 -37.23 -22.21 -5.28
C GLY A 316 -38.54 -21.51 -4.90
N GLY A 317 -38.50 -20.45 -4.10
CA GLY A 317 -39.67 -19.66 -3.70
C GLY A 317 -39.79 -18.35 -4.49
N GLN A 318 -41.02 -17.88 -4.68
CA GLN A 318 -41.31 -16.56 -5.27
C GLN A 318 -41.75 -15.53 -4.22
N LYS A 319 -41.88 -15.94 -2.96
CA LYS A 319 -42.33 -15.06 -1.88
C LYS A 319 -41.15 -14.23 -1.39
N THR A 320 -41.23 -12.92 -1.58
CA THR A 320 -40.30 -11.97 -0.96
C THR A 320 -40.56 -11.90 0.55
N LEU A 321 -39.50 -12.08 1.33
CA LEU A 321 -39.47 -11.96 2.79
C LEU A 321 -38.76 -10.67 3.17
N LYS A 322 -39.28 -9.99 4.19
CA LYS A 322 -38.66 -8.79 4.79
C LYS A 322 -38.01 -9.14 6.12
N VAL A 323 -36.80 -8.65 6.34
CA VAL A 323 -36.03 -8.83 7.58
C VAL A 323 -35.30 -7.54 7.96
N ASP A 324 -35.14 -7.31 9.25
CA ASP A 324 -34.33 -6.23 9.81
C ASP A 324 -33.09 -6.80 10.49
N VAL A 325 -31.98 -6.89 9.74
CA VAL A 325 -30.74 -7.51 10.20
C VAL A 325 -29.58 -6.52 10.14
N ARG A 326 -28.91 -6.33 11.28
CA ARG A 326 -27.63 -5.62 11.32
C ARG A 326 -26.54 -6.55 10.83
N VAL A 327 -25.72 -6.10 9.88
CA VAL A 327 -24.63 -6.92 9.33
C VAL A 327 -23.28 -6.47 9.85
N LEU A 328 -22.52 -7.43 10.38
CA LEU A 328 -21.09 -7.30 10.68
C LEU A 328 -20.36 -8.23 9.72
N ALA A 329 -19.46 -7.70 8.90
CA ALA A 329 -18.68 -8.50 7.96
C ALA A 329 -17.20 -8.53 8.38
N ALA A 330 -16.51 -9.63 8.11
CA ALA A 330 -15.09 -9.77 8.38
C ALA A 330 -14.35 -10.37 7.18
N THR A 331 -13.12 -9.90 6.94
CA THR A 331 -12.28 -10.39 5.84
C THR A 331 -10.80 -10.31 6.20
N ASN A 332 -10.00 -11.20 5.60
CA ASN A 332 -8.54 -11.13 5.56
C ASN A 332 -8.00 -10.70 4.19
N ARG A 333 -8.87 -10.57 3.18
CA ARG A 333 -8.53 -10.10 1.84
C ARG A 333 -8.71 -8.58 1.74
N ASN A 334 -7.94 -7.96 0.85
CA ASN A 334 -8.16 -6.57 0.48
C ASN A 334 -9.34 -6.49 -0.50
N LEU A 335 -10.52 -6.07 -0.01
CA LEU A 335 -11.72 -6.03 -0.85
C LEU A 335 -11.61 -5.01 -2.00
N ALA A 336 -10.87 -3.91 -1.82
CA ALA A 336 -10.66 -2.95 -2.91
C ALA A 336 -9.87 -3.57 -4.08
N GLU A 337 -8.90 -4.42 -3.77
CA GLU A 337 -8.16 -5.20 -4.77
C GLU A 337 -9.06 -6.26 -5.42
N GLU A 338 -9.88 -6.97 -4.64
CA GLU A 338 -10.84 -7.95 -5.18
C GLU A 338 -11.90 -7.31 -6.09
N VAL A 339 -12.29 -6.05 -5.82
CA VAL A 339 -13.13 -5.25 -6.72
C VAL A 339 -12.40 -4.96 -8.03
N SER A 340 -11.14 -4.53 -7.94
CA SER A 340 -10.28 -4.27 -9.11
C SER A 340 -10.09 -5.52 -9.99
N ASN A 341 -10.04 -6.69 -9.36
CA ASN A 341 -9.89 -7.99 -10.02
C ASN A 341 -11.22 -8.59 -10.52
N GLY A 342 -12.37 -7.95 -10.26
CA GLY A 342 -13.69 -8.44 -10.66
C GLY A 342 -14.25 -9.60 -9.84
N ASN A 343 -13.60 -9.97 -8.73
CA ASN A 343 -14.04 -11.05 -7.83
C ASN A 343 -15.06 -10.54 -6.79
N PHE A 344 -15.14 -9.23 -6.60
CA PHE A 344 -16.07 -8.60 -5.67
C PHE A 344 -16.76 -7.41 -6.34
N ARG A 345 -18.05 -7.22 -6.10
CA ARG A 345 -18.80 -6.12 -6.70
C ARG A 345 -18.55 -4.82 -5.96
N GLU A 346 -18.35 -3.75 -6.72
CA GLU A 346 -18.11 -2.40 -6.21
C GLU A 346 -19.30 -1.90 -5.36
N ASP A 347 -20.54 -2.14 -5.80
CA ASP A 347 -21.75 -1.72 -5.10
C ASP A 347 -21.91 -2.37 -3.71
N LEU A 348 -21.61 -3.67 -3.61
CA LEU A 348 -21.59 -4.39 -2.34
C LEU A 348 -20.45 -3.92 -1.43
N TYR A 349 -19.27 -3.66 -1.99
CA TYR A 349 -18.12 -3.16 -1.24
C TYR A 349 -18.46 -1.84 -0.54
N TYR A 350 -19.00 -0.85 -1.26
CA TYR A 350 -19.39 0.42 -0.64
C TYR A 350 -20.50 0.28 0.40
N ARG A 351 -21.41 -0.69 0.25
CA ARG A 351 -22.48 -0.94 1.23
C ARG A 351 -21.98 -1.60 2.51
N LEU A 352 -20.92 -2.41 2.43
CA LEU A 352 -20.28 -3.05 3.59
C LEU A 352 -19.25 -2.12 4.26
N ASN A 353 -18.51 -1.35 3.46
CA ASN A 353 -17.42 -0.49 3.91
C ASN A 353 -17.90 0.87 4.47
N VAL A 354 -19.04 0.87 5.17
CA VAL A 354 -19.58 2.08 5.82
C VAL A 354 -18.75 2.45 7.05
N PHE A 355 -18.33 1.45 7.83
CA PHE A 355 -17.48 1.65 8.99
C PHE A 355 -16.40 0.57 9.06
N PRO A 356 -15.23 0.79 8.41
CA PRO A 356 -14.11 -0.14 8.49
C PRO A 356 -13.41 -0.05 9.85
N ILE A 357 -13.04 -1.21 10.39
CA ILE A 357 -12.19 -1.36 11.57
C ILE A 357 -11.08 -2.35 11.21
N THR A 358 -9.86 -1.83 11.12
CA THR A 358 -8.67 -2.65 10.89
C THR A 358 -8.12 -3.16 12.22
N ILE A 359 -8.05 -4.49 12.38
CA ILE A 359 -7.54 -5.16 13.57
C ILE A 359 -6.06 -5.49 13.34
N PRO A 360 -5.14 -4.98 14.19
CA PRO A 360 -3.71 -5.16 13.97
C PRO A 360 -3.27 -6.62 14.13
N ALA A 361 -2.33 -7.04 13.29
CA ALA A 361 -1.63 -8.31 13.44
C ALA A 361 -0.81 -8.32 14.75
N LEU A 362 -0.60 -9.52 15.31
CA LEU A 362 0.07 -9.71 16.61
C LEU A 362 1.50 -9.15 16.62
N ARG A 363 2.21 -9.25 15.50
CA ARG A 363 3.56 -8.66 15.33
C ARG A 363 3.61 -7.13 15.45
N ASN A 364 2.49 -6.44 15.22
CA ASN A 364 2.37 -4.98 15.33
C ASN A 364 1.92 -4.55 16.74
N ARG A 365 1.69 -5.50 17.65
CA ARG A 365 1.25 -5.27 19.04
C ARG A 365 1.99 -6.16 20.03
N LYS A 366 3.32 -6.20 19.93
CA LYS A 366 4.18 -7.05 20.76
C LYS A 366 4.04 -6.80 22.26
N GLU A 367 3.67 -5.59 22.65
CA GLU A 367 3.41 -5.20 24.04
C GLU A 367 2.27 -6.02 24.69
N ASP A 368 1.34 -6.52 23.88
CA ASP A 368 0.19 -7.32 24.33
C ASP A 368 0.54 -8.80 24.53
N LEU A 369 1.67 -9.27 23.96
CA LEU A 369 2.03 -10.69 23.95
C LEU A 369 2.21 -11.24 25.37
N THR A 370 2.86 -10.49 26.26
CA THR A 370 3.13 -10.98 27.63
C THR A 370 1.83 -11.26 28.36
N ASP A 371 0.86 -10.35 28.28
CA ASP A 371 -0.43 -10.47 28.96
C ASP A 371 -1.28 -11.58 28.32
N LEU A 372 -1.27 -11.69 26.99
CA LEU A 372 -1.92 -12.77 26.24
C LEU A 372 -1.35 -14.14 26.61
N ILE A 373 -0.03 -14.28 26.66
CA ILE A 373 0.65 -15.53 26.99
C ILE A 373 0.26 -15.99 28.38
N ASN A 374 0.37 -15.09 29.37
CA ASN A 374 0.02 -15.39 30.76
C ASN A 374 -1.45 -15.81 30.87
N HIS A 375 -2.36 -15.09 30.22
CA HIS A 375 -3.78 -15.42 30.21
C HIS A 375 -4.05 -16.81 29.63
N PHE A 376 -3.48 -17.14 28.47
CA PHE A 376 -3.67 -18.47 27.86
C PHE A 376 -3.08 -19.59 28.71
N ILE A 377 -1.91 -19.37 29.33
CA ILE A 377 -1.31 -20.33 30.26
C ILE A 377 -2.25 -20.56 31.45
N THR A 378 -2.70 -19.49 32.12
CA THR A 378 -3.58 -19.60 33.28
C THR A 378 -4.89 -20.33 32.93
N ASN A 379 -5.52 -19.97 31.82
CA ASN A 379 -6.76 -20.61 31.38
C ASN A 379 -6.57 -22.10 31.07
N LYS A 380 -5.52 -22.45 30.33
CA LYS A 380 -5.24 -23.85 29.96
C LYS A 380 -4.76 -24.69 31.14
N CYS A 381 -4.03 -24.11 32.07
CA CYS A 381 -3.67 -24.77 33.33
C CYS A 381 -4.91 -25.12 34.15
N ARG A 382 -5.89 -24.20 34.23
CA ARG A 382 -7.18 -24.44 34.89
C ARG A 382 -7.99 -25.53 34.19
N GLU A 383 -8.01 -25.52 32.86
CA GLU A 383 -8.73 -26.53 32.04
C GLU A 383 -8.14 -27.94 32.20
N TYR A 384 -6.81 -28.08 32.19
CA TYR A 384 -6.13 -29.38 32.31
C TYR A 384 -5.75 -29.76 33.73
N ASN A 385 -6.19 -28.99 34.74
CA ASN A 385 -5.87 -29.18 36.16
C ASN A 385 -4.35 -29.33 36.41
N LYS A 386 -3.54 -28.55 35.70
CA LYS A 386 -2.08 -28.48 35.86
C LYS A 386 -1.70 -27.22 36.63
N SER A 387 -0.66 -27.31 37.45
CA SER A 387 -0.05 -26.14 38.10
C SER A 387 1.29 -25.84 37.47
N ILE A 388 1.32 -24.84 36.60
CA ILE A 388 2.53 -24.31 35.98
C ILE A 388 2.81 -22.96 36.62
N GLU A 389 3.99 -22.82 37.21
CA GLU A 389 4.35 -21.64 37.99
C GLU A 389 5.24 -20.66 37.22
N GLN A 390 6.03 -21.14 36.24
CA GLN A 390 7.07 -20.29 35.63
C GLN A 390 7.27 -20.54 34.13
N LEU A 391 7.16 -19.46 33.37
CA LEU A 391 7.70 -19.31 32.01
C LEU A 391 9.13 -18.76 32.12
N SER A 392 10.11 -19.40 31.48
CA SER A 392 11.48 -18.89 31.50
C SER A 392 11.57 -17.56 30.76
N ARG A 393 12.45 -16.64 31.19
CA ARG A 393 12.67 -15.37 30.49
C ARG A 393 13.13 -15.58 29.05
N ALA A 394 13.92 -16.63 28.81
CA ALA A 394 14.39 -16.99 27.47
C ALA A 394 13.24 -17.42 26.55
N ASP A 395 12.32 -18.25 27.05
CA ASP A 395 11.15 -18.67 26.29
C ASP A 395 10.17 -17.52 26.05
N LEU A 396 9.96 -16.64 27.04
CA LEU A 396 9.15 -15.45 26.87
C LEU A 396 9.72 -14.55 25.76
N GLN A 397 11.03 -14.29 25.77
CA GLN A 397 11.67 -13.47 24.75
C GLN A 397 11.54 -14.11 23.36
N ARG A 398 11.73 -15.44 23.28
CA ARG A 398 11.54 -16.20 22.03
C ARG A 398 10.11 -16.11 21.49
N LEU A 399 9.11 -16.14 22.37
CA LEU A 399 7.71 -15.94 22.00
C LEU A 399 7.45 -14.50 21.51
N ILE A 400 8.10 -13.50 22.10
CA ILE A 400 7.97 -12.09 21.72
C ILE A 400 8.60 -11.80 20.35
N ASP A 401 9.74 -12.43 20.06
CA ASP A 401 10.51 -12.18 18.83
C ASP A 401 9.94 -12.91 17.60
N TYR A 402 9.12 -13.94 17.82
CA TYR A 402 8.50 -14.70 16.74
C TYR A 402 7.43 -13.85 15.99
N PRO A 403 7.36 -13.92 14.64
CA PRO A 403 6.48 -13.08 13.84
C PRO A 403 4.98 -13.43 13.90
N TRP A 404 4.61 -14.62 14.41
CA TRP A 404 3.21 -15.08 14.54
C TRP A 404 2.36 -14.96 13.26
N PRO A 405 2.71 -15.67 12.17
CA PRO A 405 1.92 -15.64 10.93
C PRO A 405 0.45 -16.08 11.12
N GLY A 406 0.15 -16.95 12.09
CA GLY A 406 -1.21 -17.35 12.46
C GLY A 406 -1.80 -16.54 13.63
N ASN A 407 -1.16 -15.43 14.01
CA ASN A 407 -1.62 -14.49 15.03
C ASN A 407 -2.04 -15.18 16.35
N ILE A 408 -3.16 -14.77 16.96
CA ILE A 408 -3.61 -15.31 18.26
C ILE A 408 -3.93 -16.80 18.16
N ARG A 409 -4.44 -17.26 17.01
CA ARG A 409 -4.80 -18.68 16.83
C ARG A 409 -3.57 -19.58 16.93
N GLU A 410 -2.47 -19.20 16.28
CA GLU A 410 -1.20 -19.90 16.40
C GLU A 410 -0.64 -19.82 17.83
N LEU A 411 -0.62 -18.63 18.44
CA LEU A 411 -0.17 -18.44 19.82
C LEU A 411 -0.91 -19.35 20.80
N LYS A 412 -2.25 -19.38 20.72
CA LYS A 412 -3.10 -20.22 21.56
C LYS A 412 -2.75 -21.70 21.40
N ASN A 413 -2.64 -22.17 20.16
CA ASN A 413 -2.29 -23.57 19.87
C ASN A 413 -0.90 -23.93 20.41
N VAL A 414 0.05 -23.00 20.29
CA VAL A 414 1.42 -23.22 20.76
C VAL A 414 1.47 -23.34 22.27
N ILE A 415 0.81 -22.41 22.98
CA ILE A 415 0.73 -22.44 24.45
C ILE A 415 -0.01 -23.68 24.93
N GLU A 416 -1.16 -24.01 24.32
CA GLU A 416 -1.96 -25.17 24.67
C GLU A 416 -1.15 -26.47 24.56
N ARG A 417 -0.46 -26.68 23.44
CA ARG A 417 0.42 -27.84 23.27
C ARG A 417 1.57 -27.83 24.29
N ALA A 418 2.14 -26.68 24.58
CA ALA A 418 3.20 -26.57 25.59
C ALA A 418 2.69 -26.96 26.98
N VAL A 419 1.49 -26.52 27.38
CA VAL A 419 0.84 -26.92 28.64
C VAL A 419 0.57 -28.43 28.67
N ILE A 420 0.11 -29.03 27.57
CA ILE A 420 -0.16 -30.48 27.48
C ILE A 420 1.13 -31.29 27.60
N THR A 421 2.18 -30.94 26.87
CA THR A 421 3.46 -31.68 26.82
C THR A 421 4.34 -31.48 28.05
N SER A 422 4.11 -30.41 28.82
CA SER A 422 4.94 -30.15 30.01
C SER A 422 4.63 -31.13 31.14
N GLU A 423 5.68 -31.81 31.62
CA GLU A 423 5.68 -32.64 32.81
C GLU A 423 6.31 -31.83 33.95
N GLY A 424 5.51 -31.45 34.96
CA GLY A 424 5.94 -30.65 36.10
C GLY A 424 5.49 -29.18 36.06
N ARG A 425 6.23 -28.31 36.77
CA ARG A 425 5.87 -26.89 37.03
C ARG A 425 6.41 -25.87 36.01
N GLN A 426 7.25 -26.31 35.07
CA GLN A 426 7.85 -25.46 34.03
C GLN A 426 7.27 -25.79 32.65
N ILE A 427 6.93 -24.76 31.88
CA ILE A 427 6.54 -24.95 30.47
C ILE A 427 7.78 -25.21 29.61
N ARG A 428 7.68 -26.19 28.71
CA ARG A 428 8.71 -26.47 27.70
C ARG A 428 8.23 -26.15 26.29
N PHE A 429 9.06 -25.45 25.53
CA PHE A 429 8.86 -25.13 24.10
C PHE A 429 9.86 -25.84 23.17
N ASP A 430 10.48 -26.92 23.63
CA ASP A 430 11.55 -27.63 22.90
C ASP A 430 11.12 -28.10 21.50
N TRP A 431 9.82 -28.37 21.32
CA TRP A 431 9.21 -28.84 20.08
C TRP A 431 8.81 -27.71 19.10
N TRP A 432 8.79 -26.45 19.53
CA TRP A 432 8.19 -25.34 18.78
C TRP A 432 9.12 -24.69 17.74
N GLN A 433 10.44 -24.93 17.78
CA GLN A 433 11.33 -24.55 16.67
C GLN A 433 11.91 -25.75 15.91
N GLN A 434 11.05 -26.37 15.10
CA GLN A 434 11.49 -26.98 13.84
C GLN A 434 10.70 -26.43 12.62
N GLY A 435 10.17 -25.20 12.70
CA GLY A 435 9.18 -24.73 11.71
C GLY A 435 9.21 -23.25 11.31
N GLY A 436 10.35 -22.57 11.32
CA GLY A 436 10.42 -21.14 10.95
C GLY A 436 11.61 -20.80 10.05
N LYS A 437 11.43 -21.01 8.73
CA LYS A 437 12.19 -20.43 7.59
C LYS A 437 13.68 -20.15 7.81
N GLU A 438 14.51 -21.11 7.42
CA GLU A 438 15.66 -20.80 6.58
C GLU A 438 15.14 -20.19 5.27
N THR A 439 15.22 -18.86 5.12
CA THR A 439 15.29 -18.24 3.79
C THR A 439 16.72 -17.83 3.54
N ALA A 440 17.55 -18.80 3.15
CA ALA A 440 18.79 -18.61 2.39
C ALA A 440 19.35 -19.98 1.94
N ASN A 441 18.68 -20.59 0.96
CA ASN A 441 19.23 -21.38 -0.15
C ASN A 441 18.23 -22.45 -0.59
N ALA A 442 17.57 -22.16 -1.71
CA ALA A 442 16.80 -23.09 -2.51
C ALA A 442 17.72 -24.12 -3.19
N ASP A 443 18.44 -24.92 -2.38
CA ASP A 443 19.29 -26.04 -2.82
C ASP A 443 19.40 -27.12 -1.72
N GLN A 444 18.30 -27.42 -1.02
CA GLN A 444 18.21 -28.61 -0.16
C GLN A 444 17.64 -29.78 -0.95
N THR A 445 18.46 -30.27 -1.87
CA THR A 445 18.20 -31.45 -2.71
C THR A 445 18.08 -32.71 -1.85
N LEU A 446 17.31 -33.69 -2.34
CA LEU A 446 17.18 -35.07 -1.82
C LEU A 446 18.52 -35.70 -1.39
N GLU A 447 19.62 -35.27 -2.00
CA GLU A 447 21.00 -35.67 -1.68
C GLU A 447 21.46 -35.31 -0.26
N ARG A 448 21.00 -34.21 0.36
CA ARG A 448 21.41 -33.85 1.73
C ARG A 448 20.74 -34.74 2.77
N ILE A 449 19.45 -35.02 2.59
CA ILE A 449 18.70 -35.99 3.41
C ILE A 449 19.32 -37.38 3.27
N GLU A 450 19.65 -37.79 2.04
CA GLU A 450 20.35 -39.06 1.78
C GLU A 450 21.72 -39.10 2.46
N LYS A 451 22.49 -38.00 2.39
CA LYS A 451 23.82 -37.89 3.00
C LYS A 451 23.77 -37.99 4.52
N ASP A 452 22.88 -37.25 5.17
CA ASP A 452 22.75 -37.23 6.63
C ASP A 452 22.27 -38.59 7.17
N HIS A 453 21.36 -39.24 6.44
CA HIS A 453 20.90 -40.59 6.79
C HIS A 453 22.03 -41.62 6.68
N ILE A 454 22.79 -41.62 5.58
CA ILE A 454 23.94 -42.52 5.41
C ILE A 454 25.03 -42.23 6.47
N LEU A 455 25.29 -40.97 6.80
CA LEU A 455 26.27 -40.59 7.82
C LEU A 455 25.89 -41.09 9.23
N SER A 456 24.61 -40.99 9.58
CA SER A 456 24.02 -41.51 10.81
C SER A 456 24.22 -43.03 10.95
N VAL A 457 23.93 -43.78 9.88
CA VAL A 457 24.13 -45.23 9.87
C VAL A 457 25.62 -45.58 9.93
N MET A 458 26.47 -44.89 9.17
CA MET A 458 27.92 -45.10 9.19
C MET A 458 28.51 -44.88 10.58
N THR A 459 28.04 -43.87 11.33
CA THR A 459 28.52 -43.58 12.68
C THR A 459 28.11 -44.67 13.67
N ARG A 460 26.85 -45.12 13.59
CA ARG A 460 26.31 -46.20 14.43
C ARG A 460 26.95 -47.56 14.14
N CYS A 461 27.36 -47.81 12.91
CA CYS A 461 28.11 -49.01 12.50
C CYS A 461 29.63 -48.85 12.64
N HIS A 462 30.13 -47.84 13.36
CA HIS A 462 31.57 -47.56 13.55
C HIS A 462 32.39 -47.54 12.24
N TRP A 463 31.79 -47.01 11.17
CA TRP A 463 32.36 -46.94 9.82
C TRP A 463 32.64 -48.30 9.16
N LYS A 464 32.03 -49.38 9.65
CA LYS A 464 32.08 -50.71 9.02
C LYS A 464 31.08 -50.79 7.86
N ILE A 465 31.58 -50.91 6.63
CA ILE A 465 30.73 -50.98 5.42
C ILE A 465 30.16 -52.38 5.19
N ASN A 466 30.96 -53.45 5.42
CA ASN A 466 30.62 -54.84 5.08
C ASN A 466 30.68 -55.79 6.28
N GLY A 467 29.89 -56.87 6.23
CA GLY A 467 29.81 -57.92 7.24
C GLY A 467 28.62 -57.73 8.18
N GLU A 468 28.43 -58.68 9.10
CA GLU A 468 27.36 -58.64 10.12
C GLU A 468 27.46 -57.33 10.94
N ASN A 469 26.34 -56.61 11.05
CA ASN A 469 26.22 -55.25 11.61
C ASN A 469 26.92 -54.13 10.79
N GLY A 470 27.12 -54.34 9.49
CA GLY A 470 27.64 -53.33 8.57
C GLY A 470 26.58 -52.33 8.10
N ALA A 471 27.01 -51.12 7.73
CA ALA A 471 26.12 -50.06 7.28
C ALA A 471 25.32 -50.43 6.01
N ALA A 472 25.89 -51.28 5.13
CA ALA A 472 25.21 -51.75 3.91
C ALA A 472 23.99 -52.63 4.23
N GLU A 473 24.09 -53.49 5.25
CA GLU A 473 23.00 -54.34 5.73
C GLU A 473 21.90 -53.51 6.40
N THR A 474 22.28 -52.55 7.24
CA THR A 474 21.32 -51.65 7.92
C THR A 474 20.58 -50.72 6.96
N LEU A 475 21.24 -50.30 5.86
CA LEU A 475 20.64 -49.50 4.79
C LEU A 475 19.95 -50.34 3.71
N ASN A 476 19.91 -51.66 3.87
CA ASN A 476 19.34 -52.62 2.92
C ASN A 476 19.83 -52.40 1.46
N MET A 477 21.14 -52.20 1.28
CA MET A 477 21.73 -51.98 -0.03
C MET A 477 23.06 -52.71 -0.20
N HIS A 478 23.40 -53.05 -1.44
CA HIS A 478 24.66 -53.75 -1.72
C HIS A 478 25.88 -52.88 -1.34
N PRO A 479 26.92 -53.45 -0.69
CA PRO A 479 28.17 -52.77 -0.34
C PRO A 479 28.77 -51.81 -1.37
N ASN A 480 28.81 -52.23 -2.64
CA ASN A 480 29.38 -51.42 -3.71
C ASN A 480 28.49 -50.24 -4.08
N THR A 481 27.17 -50.38 -3.92
CA THR A 481 26.19 -49.29 -4.09
C THR A 481 26.35 -48.25 -2.99
N LEU A 482 26.54 -48.70 -1.75
CA LEU A 482 26.82 -47.81 -0.61
C LEU A 482 28.14 -47.05 -0.81
N ARG A 483 29.22 -47.73 -1.22
CA ARG A 483 30.51 -47.08 -1.53
C ARG A 483 30.40 -46.03 -2.64
N SER A 484 29.65 -46.34 -3.70
CA SER A 484 29.42 -45.41 -4.81
C SER A 484 28.62 -44.18 -4.36
N LYS A 485 27.55 -44.38 -3.57
CA LYS A 485 26.74 -43.30 -2.98
C LYS A 485 27.54 -42.45 -1.98
N MET A 486 28.35 -43.06 -1.13
CA MET A 486 29.25 -42.34 -0.22
C MET A 486 30.26 -41.47 -0.97
N LYS A 487 30.83 -41.99 -2.07
CA LYS A 487 31.77 -41.24 -2.92
C LYS A 487 31.07 -40.07 -3.62
N ARG A 488 29.86 -40.28 -4.14
CA ARG A 488 29.03 -39.24 -4.77
C ARG A 488 28.64 -38.14 -3.78
N LEU A 489 28.29 -38.50 -2.56
CA LEU A 489 27.83 -37.57 -1.50
C LEU A 489 28.98 -36.98 -0.67
N GLY A 490 30.24 -37.31 -1.00
CA GLY A 490 31.43 -36.80 -0.29
C GLY A 490 31.49 -37.23 1.18
N ILE A 491 31.08 -38.46 1.50
CA ILE A 491 31.12 -39.02 2.85
C ILE A 491 32.45 -39.76 3.04
N THR A 492 33.32 -39.24 3.91
CA THR A 492 34.62 -39.82 4.24
C THR A 492 34.75 -40.09 5.73
N ARG A 493 35.44 -41.18 6.10
CA ARG A 493 35.72 -41.52 7.50
C ARG A 493 36.55 -40.42 8.16
N PRO A 494 36.14 -39.88 9.32
CA PRO A 494 36.93 -38.91 10.06
C PRO A 494 38.25 -39.55 10.46
N GLN A 495 39.37 -38.92 10.08
CA GLN A 495 40.70 -39.33 10.51
C GLN A 495 40.85 -39.00 11.99
N HIS A 496 41.16 -40.02 12.81
CA HIS A 496 41.53 -39.81 14.20
C HIS A 496 42.91 -39.13 14.22
N ARG A 497 42.97 -37.87 14.66
CA ARG A 497 44.23 -37.21 15.04
C ARG A 497 44.71 -37.87 16.34
N ASN A 498 45.61 -38.84 16.23
CA ASN A 498 46.37 -39.31 17.39
C ASN A 498 47.43 -38.25 17.73
N GLY A 499 47.25 -37.60 18.87
CA GLY A 499 48.30 -36.85 19.53
C GLY A 499 49.30 -37.83 20.14
N SER A 500 50.45 -37.98 19.50
CA SER A 500 51.73 -38.21 20.17
C SER A 500 52.77 -37.55 19.27
N GLY A 501 53.44 -36.53 19.80
CA GLY A 501 54.59 -35.96 19.17
C GLY A 501 55.75 -36.94 19.31
N GLU A 502 56.44 -37.19 18.20
CA GLU A 502 57.87 -37.40 18.21
C GLU A 502 58.38 -37.08 16.80
N THR A 503 59.18 -36.02 16.74
CA THR A 503 60.09 -35.70 15.65
C THR A 503 61.10 -36.83 15.48
N THR A 504 61.20 -37.39 14.28
CA THR A 504 62.49 -37.81 13.71
C THR A 504 62.38 -37.78 12.19
N GLU A 505 63.50 -37.37 11.60
CA GLU A 505 63.84 -36.98 10.22
C GLU A 505 63.12 -37.63 9.03
#